data_AF-A0A973LAJ3-F1
#
_entry.id   AF-A0A973LAJ3-F1
#
_cell.length_a   1.000
_cell.length_b   1.000
_cell.length_c   1.000
_cell.angle_alpha   90.00
_cell.angle_beta   90.00
_cell.angle_gamma   90.00
#
_symmetry.space_group_name_H-M   'P 1'
#
loop_
_entity.id
_entity.type
_entity.pdbx_description
1 polymer ?
#
loop_
_entity_poly.entity_id
_entity_poly.type
_entity_poly.pdbx_seq_one_letter_code
_entity_poly.pdbx_strand_id
1 'polypeptide(L)'
;MSTPTMSRGARTAASKRSERRALADAHQHLDDVEKWFVKRGLPHFIENYRATEDVFKRALPLFVALVLFQMGLELTSKSVHWTDRAVGAGVGLGAVIVIFLVANLIRQPHAWYRLPRVIGIPEIALLVVLGPTVGKLSHASWKAVMADGIANVLVLGVAYALVSYAMLPVVLWALRHSVRELGNLVNLASKALPMLALFGTFLFLNVDMWHIASSFEKRSQLWWTTLFFGVITFGFLMVRLPSEIKNLSGEYTREAVAAAAGDTPLARHLDELDDELPQLMTNRRQRINMLFVLAFTQIIQILLLAVVVFLYFVSLGKLAVNNGQIADWLRTPECKAELADHSVETIKTACQFTDEQAESWRKIIEPGQLFGFDARIPLGGGHQLVFSEPLLRTAILLTTFSAFFFAVSAVTDEAYRKDFFESITGKLTKCLTIRCGYVHLYEKATSQALADHGLAGDPRAVYEDHRRTVQVPVLVLEPPSDTVPLNVFTADGSMPTQPVPVPALADPVIPAQPSKRDAMPPAPAQPGYHDPAADDPFKRWPQQGS
;
A
#
# COMPACT_ATOMS: atom_id res chain seq x y z
N MET A 1 -14.69 -62.12 -11.32
CA MET A 1 -14.33 -60.68 -11.36
C MET A 1 -14.38 -60.14 -9.94
N SER A 2 -13.24 -60.08 -9.27
CA SER A 2 -13.14 -59.60 -7.89
C SER A 2 -12.95 -58.09 -7.93
N THR A 3 -13.97 -57.33 -7.55
CA THR A 3 -13.86 -55.88 -7.35
C THR A 3 -12.78 -55.58 -6.32
N PRO A 4 -11.83 -54.67 -6.59
CA PRO A 4 -10.76 -54.37 -5.66
C PRO A 4 -11.32 -53.69 -4.41
N THR A 5 -11.12 -54.30 -3.24
CA THR A 5 -11.55 -53.78 -1.95
C THR A 5 -10.72 -52.54 -1.60
N MET A 6 -11.23 -51.34 -1.90
CA MET A 6 -10.58 -50.09 -1.48
C MET A 6 -10.47 -50.03 0.05
N SER A 7 -9.27 -49.72 0.54
CA SER A 7 -9.03 -49.47 1.97
C SER A 7 -9.92 -48.32 2.48
N ARG A 8 -10.24 -48.34 3.77
CA ARG A 8 -11.12 -47.33 4.39
C ARG A 8 -10.61 -45.89 4.19
N GLY A 9 -9.28 -45.71 4.18
CA GLY A 9 -8.63 -44.42 3.88
C GLY A 9 -8.72 -44.00 2.41
N ALA A 10 -8.76 -44.94 1.46
CA ALA A 10 -8.90 -44.63 0.05
C ALA A 10 -10.35 -44.22 -0.31
N ARG A 11 -11.35 -44.81 0.36
CA ARG A 11 -12.76 -44.41 0.24
C ARG A 11 -13.03 -43.01 0.78
N THR A 12 -12.44 -42.65 1.92
CA THR A 12 -12.58 -41.29 2.48
C THR A 12 -11.87 -40.23 1.64
N ALA A 13 -10.71 -40.54 1.06
CA ALA A 13 -10.02 -39.64 0.14
C ALA A 13 -10.79 -39.43 -1.17
N ALA A 14 -11.43 -40.47 -1.72
CA ALA A 14 -12.26 -40.38 -2.92
C ALA A 14 -13.53 -39.54 -2.67
N SER A 15 -14.22 -39.77 -1.55
CA SER A 15 -15.40 -38.99 -1.13
C SER A 15 -15.08 -37.50 -0.95
N LYS A 16 -13.96 -37.17 -0.30
CA LYS A 16 -13.53 -35.77 -0.16
C LYS A 16 -13.19 -35.12 -1.50
N ARG A 17 -12.76 -35.91 -2.49
CA ARG A 17 -12.44 -35.41 -3.84
C ARG A 17 -13.70 -35.14 -4.66
N SER A 18 -14.74 -35.98 -4.53
CA SER A 18 -16.03 -35.73 -5.19
C SER A 18 -16.75 -34.53 -4.60
N GLU A 19 -16.77 -34.41 -3.28
CA GLU A 19 -17.32 -33.24 -2.57
C GLU A 19 -16.64 -31.93 -3.01
N ARG A 20 -15.31 -31.91 -3.06
CA ARG A 20 -14.57 -30.72 -3.55
C ARG A 20 -14.88 -30.35 -5.00
N ARG A 21 -15.18 -31.34 -5.86
CA ARG A 21 -15.54 -31.07 -7.26
C ARG A 21 -16.95 -30.50 -7.35
N ALA A 22 -17.91 -31.07 -6.64
CA ALA A 22 -19.28 -30.57 -6.58
C ALA A 22 -19.33 -29.10 -6.11
N LEU A 23 -18.56 -28.76 -5.07
CA LEU A 23 -18.44 -27.38 -4.59
C LEU A 23 -17.79 -26.47 -5.63
N ALA A 24 -16.69 -26.89 -6.25
CA ALA A 24 -16.02 -26.09 -7.28
C ALA A 24 -16.92 -25.81 -8.49
N ASP A 25 -17.68 -26.79 -8.94
CA ASP A 25 -18.63 -26.64 -10.04
C ASP A 25 -19.79 -25.70 -9.64
N ALA A 26 -20.26 -25.79 -8.39
CA ALA A 26 -21.29 -24.92 -7.86
C ALA A 26 -20.85 -23.45 -7.81
N HIS A 27 -19.59 -23.15 -7.47
CA HIS A 27 -19.09 -21.77 -7.36
C HIS A 27 -18.63 -21.15 -8.69
N GLN A 28 -18.55 -21.93 -9.77
CA GLN A 28 -18.01 -21.46 -11.06
C GLN A 28 -18.75 -20.23 -11.62
N HIS A 29 -20.04 -20.06 -11.32
CA HIS A 29 -20.81 -18.89 -11.76
C HIS A 29 -20.36 -17.58 -11.08
N LEU A 30 -19.67 -17.65 -9.94
CA LEU A 30 -19.15 -16.48 -9.20
C LEU A 30 -17.72 -16.08 -9.62
N ASP A 31 -17.05 -16.85 -10.48
CA ASP A 31 -15.67 -16.61 -10.95
C ASP A 31 -15.43 -15.17 -11.43
N ASP A 32 -16.42 -14.56 -12.07
CA ASP A 32 -16.31 -13.19 -12.58
C ASP A 32 -16.28 -12.15 -11.45
N VAL A 33 -17.04 -12.40 -10.38
CA VAL A 33 -17.04 -11.59 -9.15
C VAL A 33 -15.69 -11.76 -8.43
N GLU A 34 -15.17 -12.98 -8.36
CA GLU A 34 -13.86 -13.25 -7.77
C GLU A 34 -12.72 -12.56 -8.54
N LYS A 35 -12.73 -12.63 -9.87
CA LYS A 35 -11.78 -11.89 -10.73
C LYS A 35 -11.91 -10.38 -10.53
N TRP A 36 -13.12 -9.88 -10.28
CA TRP A 36 -13.36 -8.46 -10.02
C TRP A 36 -12.73 -8.01 -8.70
N PHE A 37 -12.79 -8.82 -7.64
CA PHE A 37 -12.07 -8.55 -6.38
C PHE A 37 -10.56 -8.56 -6.58
N VAL A 38 -10.02 -9.55 -7.31
CA VAL A 38 -8.57 -9.62 -7.61
C VAL A 38 -8.09 -8.40 -8.39
N LYS A 39 -8.85 -7.94 -9.40
CA LYS A 39 -8.53 -6.75 -10.19
C LYS A 39 -8.46 -5.47 -9.36
N ARG A 40 -9.12 -5.44 -8.21
CA ARG A 40 -9.09 -4.33 -7.23
C ARG A 40 -8.11 -4.55 -6.09
N GLY A 41 -7.35 -5.65 -6.12
CA GLY A 41 -6.40 -5.94 -5.07
C GLY A 41 -7.01 -6.52 -3.80
N LEU A 42 -8.21 -7.09 -3.90
CA LEU A 42 -8.92 -7.64 -2.76
C LEU A 42 -9.01 -9.18 -2.82
N PRO A 43 -7.95 -9.96 -3.11
CA PRO A 43 -8.04 -11.41 -3.25
C PRO A 43 -8.53 -12.11 -1.97
N HIS A 44 -8.23 -11.54 -0.80
CA HIS A 44 -8.67 -12.08 0.49
C HIS A 44 -10.17 -11.87 0.75
N PHE A 45 -10.91 -11.21 -0.14
CA PHE A 45 -12.37 -11.13 -0.05
C PHE A 45 -13.04 -12.39 -0.61
N ILE A 46 -12.36 -13.14 -1.48
CA ILE A 46 -12.81 -14.43 -2.02
C ILE A 46 -12.90 -15.44 -0.89
N GLU A 47 -14.01 -16.18 -0.85
CA GLU A 47 -14.23 -17.20 0.17
C GLU A 47 -13.39 -18.44 -0.15
N ASN A 48 -12.85 -19.10 0.88
CA ASN A 48 -11.93 -20.23 0.71
C ASN A 48 -10.68 -19.97 -0.16
N TYR A 49 -10.24 -18.71 -0.28
CA TYR A 49 -9.02 -18.36 -1.01
C TYR A 49 -7.80 -19.12 -0.49
N ARG A 50 -7.33 -20.12 -1.25
CA ARG A 50 -6.12 -20.90 -0.94
C ARG A 50 -4.92 -20.28 -1.62
N ALA A 51 -4.13 -19.58 -0.82
CA ALA A 51 -2.91 -18.91 -1.24
C ALA A 51 -1.83 -19.84 -1.83
N THR A 52 -2.00 -21.16 -1.87
CA THR A 52 -1.02 -22.10 -2.42
C THR A 52 -1.33 -22.58 -3.84
N GLU A 53 -2.59 -22.59 -4.28
CA GLU A 53 -2.95 -23.12 -5.61
C GLU A 53 -3.11 -22.01 -6.65
N ASP A 54 -3.71 -20.87 -6.29
CA ASP A 54 -4.00 -19.78 -7.22
C ASP A 54 -2.92 -18.70 -7.29
N VAL A 55 -2.22 -18.49 -6.18
CA VAL A 55 -1.11 -17.53 -6.08
C VAL A 55 0.08 -18.00 -6.90
N PHE A 56 0.43 -19.29 -6.82
CA PHE A 56 1.64 -19.80 -7.47
C PHE A 56 1.56 -19.79 -9.00
N LYS A 57 0.36 -20.00 -9.58
CA LYS A 57 0.14 -19.81 -11.04
C LYS A 57 0.40 -18.38 -11.48
N ARG A 58 0.00 -17.40 -10.66
CA ARG A 58 0.24 -15.97 -10.90
C ARG A 58 1.68 -15.55 -10.58
N ALA A 59 2.31 -16.22 -9.61
CA ALA A 59 3.64 -15.90 -9.10
C ALA A 59 4.77 -16.47 -9.94
N LEU A 60 4.54 -17.57 -10.65
CA LEU A 60 5.54 -18.27 -11.45
C LEU A 60 6.39 -17.33 -12.35
N PRO A 61 5.81 -16.44 -13.18
CA PRO A 61 6.62 -15.54 -14.01
C PRO A 61 7.46 -14.56 -13.18
N LEU A 62 6.93 -14.04 -12.07
CA LEU A 62 7.68 -13.17 -11.16
C LEU A 62 8.80 -13.94 -10.45
N PHE A 63 8.55 -15.19 -10.07
CA PHE A 63 9.54 -16.07 -9.46
C PHE A 63 10.68 -16.40 -10.41
N VAL A 64 10.36 -16.78 -11.64
CA VAL A 64 11.36 -17.01 -12.68
C VAL A 64 12.16 -15.72 -12.92
N ALA A 65 11.50 -14.56 -13.01
CA ALA A 65 12.19 -13.29 -13.16
C ALA A 65 13.09 -12.94 -11.96
N LEU A 66 12.65 -13.20 -10.73
CA LEU A 66 13.43 -12.95 -9.51
C LEU A 66 14.64 -13.88 -9.41
N VAL A 67 14.49 -15.16 -9.76
CA VAL A 67 15.61 -16.11 -9.83
C VAL A 67 16.60 -15.69 -10.93
N LEU A 68 16.10 -15.27 -12.09
CA LEU A 68 16.95 -14.74 -13.17
C LEU A 68 17.66 -13.44 -12.77
N PHE A 69 16.98 -12.57 -12.03
CA PHE A 69 17.55 -11.32 -11.52
C PHE A 69 18.61 -11.58 -10.46
N GLN A 70 18.36 -12.49 -9.51
CA GLN A 70 19.33 -12.90 -8.50
C GLN A 70 20.56 -13.55 -9.14
N MET A 71 20.34 -14.45 -10.10
CA MET A 71 21.42 -15.01 -10.90
C MET A 71 22.17 -13.89 -11.64
N GLY A 72 21.47 -12.90 -12.20
CA GLY A 72 22.06 -11.68 -12.77
C GLY A 72 22.94 -10.87 -11.81
N LEU A 73 22.53 -10.73 -10.55
CA LEU A 73 23.29 -10.02 -9.52
C LEU A 73 24.57 -10.77 -9.12
N GLU A 74 24.50 -12.09 -9.05
CA GLU A 74 25.69 -12.93 -8.84
C GLU A 74 26.67 -12.85 -10.02
N LEU A 75 26.13 -12.71 -11.23
CA LEU A 75 26.91 -12.50 -12.45
C LEU A 75 27.60 -11.13 -12.49
N THR A 76 27.16 -10.12 -11.73
CA THR A 76 27.85 -8.81 -11.65
C THR A 76 29.13 -8.79 -10.79
N SER A 77 29.55 -9.90 -10.20
CA SER A 77 30.85 -10.01 -9.52
C SER A 77 32.03 -9.78 -10.48
N LYS A 78 33.00 -8.94 -10.09
CA LYS A 78 34.00 -8.26 -10.93
C LYS A 78 35.04 -9.16 -11.64
N SER A 79 35.02 -10.47 -11.46
CA SER A 79 36.14 -11.37 -11.83
C SER A 79 35.83 -12.44 -12.89
N VAL A 80 34.68 -12.40 -13.58
CA VAL A 80 34.24 -13.46 -14.50
C VAL A 80 34.03 -12.92 -15.92
N HIS A 81 34.49 -13.64 -16.95
CA HIS A 81 34.29 -13.28 -18.35
C HIS A 81 32.80 -13.41 -18.76
N TRP A 82 32.34 -12.59 -19.71
CA TRP A 82 30.92 -12.57 -20.12
C TRP A 82 30.43 -13.90 -20.73
N THR A 83 31.33 -14.70 -21.30
CA THR A 83 31.04 -16.05 -21.82
C THR A 83 30.70 -17.03 -20.71
N ASP A 84 31.48 -17.05 -19.63
CA ASP A 84 31.22 -17.93 -18.47
C ASP A 84 29.91 -17.54 -17.79
N ARG A 85 29.58 -16.24 -17.83
CA ARG A 85 28.31 -15.70 -17.35
C ARG A 85 27.11 -16.15 -18.19
N ALA A 86 27.22 -16.09 -19.51
CA ALA A 86 26.16 -16.55 -20.42
C ALA A 86 25.94 -18.06 -20.33
N VAL A 87 27.03 -18.83 -20.20
CA VAL A 87 26.97 -20.29 -20.00
C VAL A 87 26.32 -20.63 -18.66
N GLY A 88 26.74 -19.98 -17.57
CA GLY A 88 26.13 -20.17 -16.25
C GLY A 88 24.63 -19.84 -16.24
N ALA A 89 24.24 -18.75 -16.90
CA ALA A 89 22.83 -18.38 -17.01
C ALA A 89 22.01 -19.38 -17.85
N GLY A 90 22.58 -19.86 -18.96
CA GLY A 90 21.96 -20.87 -19.80
C GLY A 90 21.80 -22.22 -19.09
N VAL A 91 22.81 -22.65 -18.32
CA VAL A 91 22.76 -23.87 -17.51
C VAL A 91 21.73 -23.75 -16.39
N GLY A 92 21.69 -22.62 -15.68
CA GLY A 92 20.70 -22.37 -14.62
C GLY A 92 19.26 -22.38 -15.16
N LEU A 93 18.99 -21.65 -16.25
CA LEU A 93 17.68 -21.64 -16.90
C LEU A 93 17.31 -23.03 -17.44
N GLY A 94 18.26 -23.72 -18.07
CA GLY A 94 18.07 -25.07 -18.58
C GLY A 94 17.74 -26.09 -17.47
N ALA A 95 18.44 -26.03 -16.33
CA ALA A 95 18.17 -26.88 -15.18
C ALA A 95 16.76 -26.67 -14.63
N VAL A 96 16.34 -25.40 -14.46
CA VAL A 96 14.97 -25.07 -14.02
C VAL A 96 13.94 -25.64 -15.00
N ILE A 97 14.11 -25.42 -16.31
CA ILE A 97 13.20 -25.93 -17.34
C ILE A 97 13.12 -27.46 -17.28
N VAL A 98 14.25 -28.17 -17.26
CA VAL A 98 14.31 -29.64 -17.21
C VAL A 98 13.61 -30.18 -15.96
N ILE A 99 13.85 -29.57 -14.81
CA ILE A 99 13.19 -29.93 -13.55
C ILE A 99 11.68 -29.81 -13.65
N PHE A 100 11.18 -28.68 -14.19
CA PHE A 100 9.76 -28.47 -14.40
C PHE A 100 9.16 -29.49 -15.38
N LEU A 101 9.90 -29.81 -16.45
CA LEU A 101 9.49 -30.74 -17.49
C LEU A 101 9.42 -32.19 -16.97
N VAL A 102 10.41 -32.61 -16.17
CA VAL A 102 10.44 -33.94 -15.52
C VAL A 102 9.33 -34.06 -14.47
N ALA A 103 9.14 -33.05 -13.61
CA ALA A 103 8.05 -33.04 -12.65
C ALA A 103 6.67 -33.12 -13.33
N ASN A 104 6.52 -32.44 -14.48
CA ASN A 104 5.28 -32.47 -15.25
C ASN A 104 5.08 -33.81 -15.98
N LEU A 105 6.16 -34.42 -16.47
CA LEU A 105 6.12 -35.76 -17.08
C LEU A 105 5.67 -36.83 -16.06
N ILE A 106 6.15 -36.75 -14.82
CA ILE A 106 5.78 -37.67 -13.73
C ILE A 106 4.31 -37.49 -13.33
N ARG A 107 3.81 -36.25 -13.27
CA ARG A 107 2.43 -35.95 -12.82
C ARG A 107 1.38 -36.06 -13.93
N GLN A 108 1.74 -35.75 -15.17
CA GLN A 108 0.84 -35.68 -16.32
C GLN A 108 1.51 -36.26 -17.57
N PRO A 109 1.75 -37.58 -17.63
CA PRO A 109 2.51 -38.20 -18.73
C PRO A 109 1.91 -37.92 -20.13
N HIS A 110 0.59 -37.71 -20.21
CA HIS A 110 -0.11 -37.44 -21.48
C HIS A 110 -0.22 -35.94 -21.85
N ALA A 111 0.17 -35.02 -20.97
CA ALA A 111 0.05 -33.58 -21.17
C ALA A 111 1.27 -32.79 -20.66
N TRP A 112 2.46 -33.42 -20.72
CA TRP A 112 3.72 -32.90 -20.18
C TRP A 112 4.16 -31.54 -20.77
N TYR A 113 3.64 -31.17 -21.94
CA TYR A 113 3.91 -29.90 -22.62
C TYR A 113 3.03 -28.73 -22.14
N ARG A 114 1.99 -28.97 -21.34
CA ARG A 114 1.16 -27.91 -20.77
C ARG A 114 1.82 -27.32 -19.53
N LEU A 115 1.73 -26.00 -19.35
CA LEU A 115 2.20 -25.32 -18.14
C LEU A 115 1.66 -26.00 -16.86
N PRO A 116 2.48 -26.17 -15.81
CA PRO A 116 2.10 -26.88 -14.59
C PRO A 116 0.82 -26.30 -13.98
N ARG A 117 -0.20 -27.13 -13.76
CA ARG A 117 -1.44 -26.70 -13.09
C ARG A 117 -1.28 -26.56 -11.56
N VAL A 118 -0.29 -27.21 -10.96
CA VAL A 118 0.00 -27.19 -9.52
C VAL A 118 1.51 -27.24 -9.31
N ILE A 119 2.05 -26.31 -8.52
CA ILE A 119 3.45 -26.30 -8.09
C ILE A 119 3.46 -26.84 -6.66
N GLY A 120 4.19 -27.93 -6.41
CA GLY A 120 4.28 -28.53 -5.09
C GLY A 120 5.45 -27.96 -4.27
N ILE A 121 5.45 -28.33 -2.99
CA ILE A 121 6.57 -28.12 -2.07
C ILE A 121 7.92 -28.61 -2.66
N PRO A 122 8.03 -29.76 -3.36
CA PRO A 122 9.31 -30.20 -3.89
C PRO A 122 9.90 -29.29 -4.97
N GLU A 123 9.08 -28.69 -5.85
CA GLU A 123 9.56 -27.72 -6.84
C GLU A 123 10.12 -26.46 -6.17
N ILE A 124 9.46 -26.00 -5.11
CA ILE A 124 9.86 -24.82 -4.34
C ILE A 124 11.16 -25.10 -3.58
N ALA A 125 11.23 -26.25 -2.89
CA ALA A 125 12.43 -26.66 -2.18
C ALA A 125 13.63 -26.78 -3.13
N LEU A 126 13.40 -27.32 -4.32
CA LEU A 126 14.43 -27.45 -5.34
C LEU A 126 14.88 -26.09 -5.89
N LEU A 127 13.98 -25.16 -6.16
CA LEU A 127 14.34 -23.79 -6.57
C LEU A 127 15.20 -23.07 -5.52
N VAL A 128 14.89 -23.23 -4.23
CA VAL A 128 15.64 -22.61 -3.13
C VAL A 128 17.03 -23.24 -2.96
N VAL A 129 17.14 -24.56 -3.18
CA VAL A 129 18.37 -25.33 -2.93
C VAL A 129 19.30 -25.41 -4.15
N LEU A 130 18.79 -25.20 -5.36
CA LEU A 130 19.57 -25.30 -6.60
C LEU A 130 20.74 -24.31 -6.65
N GLY A 131 20.50 -23.03 -6.34
CA GLY A 131 21.56 -22.01 -6.28
C GLY A 131 22.69 -22.36 -5.28
N PRO A 132 22.35 -22.62 -4.00
CA PRO A 132 23.33 -22.97 -2.97
C PRO A 132 24.09 -24.25 -3.29
N THR A 133 23.44 -25.24 -3.91
CA THR A 133 24.10 -26.50 -4.32
C THR A 133 25.08 -26.28 -5.46
N VAL A 134 24.69 -25.55 -6.51
CA VAL A 134 25.59 -25.19 -7.61
C VAL A 134 26.79 -24.37 -7.09
N GLY A 135 26.54 -23.38 -6.25
CA GLY A 135 27.60 -22.59 -5.61
C GLY A 135 28.55 -23.46 -4.78
N LYS A 136 28.02 -24.48 -4.08
CA LYS A 136 28.86 -25.42 -3.33
C LYS A 136 29.71 -26.30 -4.25
N LEU A 137 29.16 -26.78 -5.37
CA LEU A 137 29.89 -27.55 -6.38
C LEU A 137 31.01 -26.70 -7.03
N SER A 138 30.80 -25.38 -7.18
CA SER A 138 31.82 -24.44 -7.65
C SER A 138 32.77 -23.96 -6.56
N HIS A 139 32.98 -24.75 -5.49
CA HIS A 139 33.89 -24.48 -4.37
C HIS A 139 33.57 -23.24 -3.52
N ALA A 140 32.32 -22.74 -3.49
CA ALA A 140 31.96 -21.65 -2.58
C ALA A 140 32.10 -22.04 -1.10
N SER A 141 32.39 -21.04 -0.27
CA SER A 141 32.45 -21.20 1.19
C SER A 141 31.07 -21.51 1.78
N TRP A 142 31.02 -22.26 2.88
CA TRP A 142 29.75 -22.55 3.57
C TRP A 142 29.00 -21.28 4.01
N LYS A 143 29.71 -20.19 4.33
CA LYS A 143 29.11 -18.89 4.63
C LYS A 143 28.35 -18.33 3.43
N ALA A 144 28.93 -18.40 2.23
CA ALA A 144 28.30 -17.93 1.00
C ALA A 144 27.07 -18.79 0.63
N VAL A 145 27.18 -20.12 0.75
CA VAL A 145 26.08 -21.06 0.51
C VAL A 145 24.90 -20.81 1.44
N MET A 146 25.15 -20.56 2.74
CA MET A 146 24.09 -20.22 3.70
C MET A 146 23.48 -18.85 3.43
N ALA A 147 24.30 -17.85 3.09
CA ALA A 147 23.81 -16.52 2.74
C ALA A 147 22.87 -16.57 1.51
N ASP A 148 23.25 -17.31 0.46
CA ASP A 148 22.41 -17.50 -0.72
C ASP A 148 21.12 -18.28 -0.40
N GLY A 149 21.20 -19.36 0.39
CA GLY A 149 20.03 -20.10 0.84
C GLY A 149 19.03 -19.23 1.62
N ILE A 150 19.54 -18.38 2.53
CA ILE A 150 18.71 -17.42 3.28
C ILE A 150 18.11 -16.38 2.33
N ALA A 151 18.90 -15.84 1.41
CA ALA A 151 18.41 -14.89 0.41
C ALA A 151 17.29 -15.50 -0.44
N ASN A 152 17.43 -16.74 -0.92
CA ASN A 152 16.41 -17.46 -1.68
C ASN A 152 15.12 -17.65 -0.88
N VAL A 153 15.22 -18.02 0.41
CA VAL A 153 14.04 -18.15 1.29
C VAL A 153 13.37 -16.79 1.51
N LEU A 154 14.14 -15.72 1.70
CA LEU A 154 13.61 -14.37 1.87
C LEU A 154 12.91 -13.88 0.59
N VAL A 155 13.55 -14.03 -0.57
CA VAL A 155 12.96 -13.70 -1.88
C VAL A 155 11.70 -14.52 -2.11
N LEU A 156 11.71 -15.81 -1.77
CA LEU A 156 10.53 -16.68 -1.82
C LEU A 156 9.40 -16.15 -0.94
N GLY A 157 9.69 -15.80 0.31
CA GLY A 157 8.72 -15.25 1.24
C GLY A 157 8.14 -13.92 0.75
N VAL A 158 8.97 -13.02 0.24
CA VAL A 158 8.56 -11.71 -0.29
C VAL A 158 7.69 -11.88 -1.53
N ALA A 159 8.11 -12.68 -2.50
CA ALA A 159 7.34 -12.92 -3.72
C ALA A 159 6.01 -13.65 -3.43
N TYR A 160 6.02 -14.61 -2.51
CA TYR A 160 4.79 -15.24 -2.03
C TYR A 160 3.85 -14.22 -1.41
N ALA A 161 4.35 -13.33 -0.55
CA ALA A 161 3.54 -12.24 0.01
C ALA A 161 2.99 -11.32 -1.09
N LEU A 162 3.84 -10.82 -1.98
CA LEU A 162 3.44 -9.92 -3.06
C LEU A 162 2.34 -10.52 -3.93
N VAL A 163 2.41 -11.81 -4.25
CA VAL A 163 1.41 -12.44 -5.12
C VAL A 163 0.17 -12.88 -4.34
N SER A 164 0.33 -13.32 -3.09
CA SER A 164 -0.79 -13.72 -2.23
C SER A 164 -1.75 -12.57 -1.98
N TYR A 165 -1.21 -11.37 -1.75
CA TYR A 165 -1.97 -10.14 -1.59
C TYR A 165 -2.31 -9.45 -2.94
N ALA A 166 -2.03 -10.08 -4.08
CA ALA A 166 -2.23 -9.51 -5.41
C ALA A 166 -1.67 -8.09 -5.56
N MET A 167 -0.48 -7.84 -5.01
CA MET A 167 0.16 -6.53 -4.94
C MET A 167 0.41 -5.95 -6.34
N LEU A 168 0.72 -6.79 -7.33
CA LEU A 168 0.99 -6.33 -8.69
C LEU A 168 -0.27 -5.76 -9.38
N PRO A 169 -1.43 -6.46 -9.40
CA PRO A 169 -2.70 -5.86 -9.80
C PRO A 169 -3.05 -4.57 -9.04
N VAL A 170 -2.81 -4.53 -7.72
CA VAL A 170 -3.01 -3.31 -6.91
C VAL A 170 -2.18 -2.17 -7.45
N VAL A 171 -0.87 -2.36 -7.59
CA VAL A 171 0.06 -1.32 -8.03
C VAL A 171 -0.29 -0.84 -9.43
N LEU A 172 -0.61 -1.74 -10.36
CA LEU A 172 -1.00 -1.36 -11.73
C LEU A 172 -2.35 -0.64 -11.76
N TRP A 173 -3.33 -1.10 -10.98
CA TRP A 173 -4.62 -0.43 -10.86
C TRP A 173 -4.46 0.95 -10.22
N ALA A 174 -3.73 1.03 -9.11
CA ALA A 174 -3.48 2.24 -8.37
C ALA A 174 -2.71 3.24 -9.23
N LEU A 175 -1.65 2.82 -9.95
CA LEU A 175 -0.91 3.69 -10.86
C LEU A 175 -1.81 4.25 -11.98
N ARG A 176 -2.60 3.41 -12.65
CA ARG A 176 -3.57 3.88 -13.66
C ARG A 176 -4.61 4.81 -13.07
N HIS A 177 -5.06 4.51 -11.85
CA HIS A 177 -6.03 5.34 -11.15
C HIS A 177 -5.43 6.70 -10.80
N SER A 178 -4.21 6.73 -10.27
CA SER A 178 -3.49 7.95 -9.93
C SER A 178 -3.22 8.84 -11.15
N VAL A 179 -2.97 8.25 -12.33
CA VAL A 179 -2.88 9.02 -13.58
C VAL A 179 -4.23 9.64 -13.97
N ARG A 180 -5.35 8.95 -13.76
CA ARG A 180 -6.69 9.53 -14.02
C ARG A 180 -7.04 10.61 -13.01
N GLU A 181 -6.56 10.46 -11.78
CA GLU A 181 -6.78 11.41 -10.69
C GLU A 181 -5.88 12.66 -10.78
N LEU A 182 -4.92 12.71 -11.73
CA LEU A 182 -4.11 13.92 -11.98
C LEU A 182 -4.97 15.17 -12.22
N GLY A 183 -6.15 15.02 -12.83
CA GLY A 183 -7.11 16.13 -12.99
C GLY A 183 -7.61 16.67 -11.65
N ASN A 184 -7.84 15.79 -10.68
CA ASN A 184 -8.28 16.17 -9.33
C ASN A 184 -7.11 16.71 -8.48
N LEU A 185 -5.86 16.33 -8.78
CA LEU A 185 -4.67 16.89 -8.13
C LEU A 185 -4.52 18.40 -8.35
N VAL A 186 -5.02 18.96 -9.45
CA VAL A 186 -5.01 20.42 -9.68
C VAL A 186 -5.93 21.14 -8.70
N ASN A 187 -7.13 20.60 -8.46
CA ASN A 187 -8.06 21.13 -7.46
C ASN A 187 -7.48 21.03 -6.05
N LEU A 188 -6.79 19.92 -5.74
CA LEU A 188 -6.11 19.73 -4.47
C LEU A 188 -4.92 20.69 -4.29
N ALA A 189 -4.12 20.87 -5.34
CA ALA A 189 -3.05 21.86 -5.37
C ALA A 189 -3.61 23.27 -5.10
N SER A 190 -4.74 23.65 -5.69
CA SER A 190 -5.31 24.98 -5.44
C SER A 190 -5.66 25.26 -3.96
N LYS A 191 -6.01 24.22 -3.18
CA LYS A 191 -6.34 24.36 -1.74
C LYS A 191 -5.12 24.28 -0.83
N ALA A 192 -4.21 23.33 -1.09
CA ALA A 192 -3.08 23.01 -0.20
C ALA A 192 -1.81 23.79 -0.53
N LEU A 193 -1.59 23.99 -1.82
CA LEU A 193 -0.34 24.50 -2.35
C LEU A 193 -0.10 25.96 -1.99
N PRO A 194 -1.08 26.86 -1.75
CA PRO A 194 -0.76 28.25 -1.37
C PRO A 194 0.06 28.36 -0.09
N MET A 195 -0.32 27.64 0.97
CA MET A 195 0.44 27.63 2.23
C MET A 195 1.80 26.97 2.06
N LEU A 196 1.84 25.81 1.39
CA LEU A 196 3.08 25.06 1.15
C LEU A 196 4.03 25.80 0.22
N ALA A 197 3.51 26.47 -0.80
CA ALA A 197 4.27 27.29 -1.73
C ALA A 197 4.79 28.55 -1.03
N LEU A 198 3.99 29.23 -0.22
CA LEU A 198 4.45 30.42 0.50
C LEU A 198 5.57 30.07 1.48
N PHE A 199 5.32 29.12 2.38
CA PHE A 199 6.30 28.67 3.36
C PHE A 199 7.51 27.99 2.69
N GLY A 200 7.25 27.13 1.71
CA GLY A 200 8.28 26.46 0.94
C GLY A 200 9.14 27.42 0.14
N THR A 201 8.57 28.48 -0.44
CA THR A 201 9.32 29.54 -1.15
C THR A 201 10.19 30.32 -0.18
N PHE A 202 9.66 30.67 1.00
CA PHE A 202 10.46 31.32 2.02
C PHE A 202 11.65 30.44 2.46
N LEU A 203 11.41 29.15 2.71
CA LEU A 203 12.47 28.19 3.01
C LEU A 203 13.45 28.00 1.84
N PHE A 204 12.96 28.04 0.60
CA PHE A 204 13.79 27.89 -0.60
C PHE A 204 14.68 29.11 -0.84
N LEU A 205 14.19 30.32 -0.57
CA LEU A 205 14.98 31.54 -0.71
C LEU A 205 15.89 31.79 0.50
N ASN A 206 15.73 31.02 1.58
CA ASN A 206 16.60 31.09 2.74
C ASN A 206 17.96 30.43 2.46
N VAL A 207 19.04 31.17 2.72
CA VAL A 207 20.43 30.75 2.44
C VAL A 207 20.84 29.49 3.22
N ASP A 208 20.37 29.33 4.47
CA ASP A 208 20.72 28.19 5.30
C ASP A 208 20.24 26.86 4.69
N MET A 209 19.11 26.89 3.97
CA MET A 209 18.61 25.69 3.29
C MET A 209 19.57 25.22 2.17
N TRP A 210 20.15 26.16 1.42
CA TRP A 210 21.16 25.84 0.40
C TRP A 210 22.47 25.35 1.00
N HIS A 211 22.87 25.91 2.15
CA HIS A 211 24.03 25.40 2.89
C HIS A 211 23.84 23.96 3.36
N ILE A 212 22.68 23.62 3.95
CA ILE A 212 22.39 22.25 4.39
C ILE A 212 22.36 21.27 3.20
N ALA A 213 21.75 21.68 2.08
CA ALA A 213 21.69 20.84 0.88
C ALA A 213 23.07 20.62 0.23
N SER A 214 23.94 21.63 0.27
CA SER A 214 25.28 21.59 -0.31
C SER A 214 26.33 20.94 0.61
N SER A 215 26.10 20.90 1.93
CA SER A 215 27.03 20.29 2.89
C SER A 215 27.15 18.77 2.77
N PHE A 216 26.27 18.12 2.00
CA PHE A 216 26.36 16.69 1.75
C PHE A 216 27.56 16.36 0.85
N GLU A 217 28.67 15.92 1.46
CA GLU A 217 29.90 15.51 0.77
C GLU A 217 29.63 14.37 -0.23
N LYS A 218 28.83 13.40 0.20
CA LYS A 218 28.44 12.24 -0.61
C LYS A 218 26.97 12.31 -0.94
N ARG A 219 26.66 12.07 -2.21
CA ARG A 219 25.27 11.98 -2.70
C ARG A 219 24.43 10.93 -1.97
N SER A 220 25.07 9.90 -1.39
CA SER A 220 24.40 8.91 -0.55
C SER A 220 23.72 9.53 0.67
N GLN A 221 24.26 10.61 1.24
CA GLN A 221 23.68 11.26 2.42
C GLN A 221 22.30 11.87 2.10
N LEU A 222 22.14 12.50 0.93
CA LEU A 222 20.84 13.00 0.47
C LEU A 222 19.79 11.88 0.42
N TRP A 223 20.16 10.72 -0.14
CA TRP A 223 19.27 9.57 -0.23
C TRP A 223 18.97 8.95 1.13
N TRP A 224 19.94 8.92 2.06
CA TRP A 224 19.69 8.48 3.44
C TRP A 224 18.73 9.42 4.19
N THR A 225 18.88 10.73 4.05
CA THR A 225 17.94 11.71 4.62
C THR A 225 16.56 11.55 4.01
N THR A 226 16.48 11.41 2.68
CA THR A 226 15.21 11.16 1.98
C THR A 226 14.55 9.87 2.45
N LEU A 227 15.34 8.80 2.60
CA LEU A 227 14.87 7.51 3.11
C LEU A 227 14.40 7.62 4.56
N PHE A 228 15.10 8.35 5.41
CA PHE A 228 14.72 8.57 6.80
C PHE A 228 13.32 9.19 6.91
N PHE A 229 13.08 10.31 6.21
CA PHE A 229 11.75 10.92 6.16
C PHE A 229 10.71 10.00 5.49
N GLY A 230 11.10 9.27 4.44
CA GLY A 230 10.25 8.26 3.80
C GLY A 230 9.81 7.16 4.76
N VAL A 231 10.72 6.64 5.60
CA VAL A 231 10.44 5.61 6.60
C VAL A 231 9.54 6.14 7.71
N ILE A 232 9.78 7.36 8.20
CA ILE A 232 8.89 7.98 9.20
C ILE A 232 7.50 8.22 8.62
N THR A 233 7.42 8.75 7.40
CA THR A 233 6.15 8.95 6.68
C THR A 233 5.40 7.63 6.54
N PHE A 234 6.09 6.58 6.10
CA PHE A 234 5.52 5.25 5.95
C PHE A 234 5.05 4.68 7.29
N GLY A 235 5.87 4.81 8.35
CA GLY A 235 5.52 4.37 9.70
C GLY A 235 4.27 5.08 10.24
N PHE A 236 4.18 6.40 10.04
CA PHE A 236 3.00 7.19 10.40
C PHE A 236 1.74 6.68 9.69
N LEU A 237 1.81 6.46 8.37
CA LEU A 237 0.69 5.86 7.61
C LEU A 237 0.32 4.48 8.16
N MET A 238 1.30 3.61 8.42
CA MET A 238 1.06 2.26 8.95
C MET A 238 0.38 2.25 10.32
N VAL A 239 0.66 3.23 11.17
CA VAL A 239 0.03 3.35 12.50
C VAL A 239 -1.39 3.91 12.39
N ARG A 240 -1.63 4.87 11.48
CA ARG A 240 -2.93 5.54 11.37
C ARG A 240 -3.95 4.73 10.58
N LEU A 241 -3.60 4.27 9.38
CA LEU A 241 -4.54 3.64 8.43
C LEU A 241 -5.38 2.49 9.02
N PRO A 242 -4.88 1.64 9.94
CA PRO A 242 -5.69 0.58 10.54
C PRO A 242 -6.88 1.10 11.35
N SER A 243 -6.78 2.29 11.96
CA SER A 243 -7.89 2.88 12.71
C SER A 243 -9.04 3.29 11.79
N GLU A 244 -8.72 3.80 10.60
CA GLU A 244 -9.72 4.17 9.59
C GLU A 244 -10.43 2.93 9.03
N ILE A 245 -9.68 1.85 8.77
CA ILE A 245 -10.25 0.59 8.23
C ILE A 245 -11.21 -0.07 9.23
N LYS A 246 -10.95 0.03 10.53
CA LYS A 246 -11.82 -0.56 11.56
C LYS A 246 -13.22 0.06 11.57
N ASN A 247 -13.34 1.32 11.14
CA ASN A 247 -14.61 2.04 11.10
C ASN A 247 -15.36 1.81 9.78
N LEU A 248 -14.77 1.11 8.80
CA LEU A 248 -15.43 0.78 7.54
C LEU A 248 -16.21 -0.53 7.69
N SER A 249 -17.53 -0.40 7.66
CA SER A 249 -18.46 -1.52 7.47
C SER A 249 -19.17 -1.36 6.13
N GLY A 250 -19.38 -2.48 5.43
CA GLY A 250 -20.28 -2.51 4.27
C GLY A 250 -21.73 -2.44 4.73
N GLU A 251 -22.58 -1.91 3.85
CA GLU A 251 -24.04 -2.01 4.03
C GLU A 251 -24.49 -3.43 3.66
N TYR A 252 -25.49 -3.94 4.39
CA TYR A 252 -25.94 -5.35 4.33
C TYR A 252 -27.39 -5.50 3.84
N THR A 253 -27.98 -4.44 3.29
CA THR A 253 -29.31 -4.50 2.69
C THR A 253 -29.20 -4.85 1.20
N ARG A 254 -30.19 -5.60 0.68
CA ARG A 254 -30.27 -5.92 -0.75
C ARG A 254 -30.24 -4.68 -1.63
N GLU A 255 -30.93 -3.62 -1.22
CA GLU A 255 -30.97 -2.33 -1.94
C GLU A 255 -29.58 -1.69 -2.04
N ALA A 256 -28.82 -1.67 -0.94
CA ALA A 256 -27.47 -1.13 -0.93
C ALA A 256 -26.53 -1.95 -1.82
N VAL A 257 -26.65 -3.29 -1.79
CA VAL A 257 -25.89 -4.17 -2.67
C VAL A 257 -26.28 -3.96 -4.13
N ALA A 258 -27.56 -3.83 -4.45
CA ALA A 258 -28.03 -3.56 -5.81
C ALA A 258 -27.50 -2.21 -6.33
N ALA A 259 -27.56 -1.16 -5.50
CA ALA A 259 -27.02 0.16 -5.82
C ALA A 259 -25.50 0.12 -6.04
N ALA A 260 -24.76 -0.63 -5.23
CA ALA A 260 -23.33 -0.83 -5.39
C ALA A 260 -22.97 -1.71 -6.61
N ALA A 261 -23.82 -2.67 -6.97
CA ALA A 261 -23.51 -3.71 -7.94
C ALA A 261 -23.60 -3.25 -9.40
N GLY A 262 -24.23 -2.11 -9.71
CA GLY A 262 -24.56 -1.70 -11.08
C GLY A 262 -23.43 -1.84 -12.12
N ASP A 263 -22.20 -1.45 -11.77
CA ASP A 263 -21.01 -1.57 -12.66
C ASP A 263 -20.16 -2.83 -12.43
N THR A 264 -20.75 -3.87 -11.84
CA THR A 264 -20.02 -5.03 -11.35
C THR A 264 -20.64 -6.34 -11.84
N PRO A 265 -19.85 -7.42 -11.96
CA PRO A 265 -20.40 -8.72 -12.35
C PRO A 265 -21.49 -9.24 -11.41
N LEU A 266 -21.52 -8.77 -10.16
CA LEU A 266 -22.56 -9.12 -9.19
C LEU A 266 -23.96 -8.67 -9.64
N ALA A 267 -24.07 -7.66 -10.51
CA ALA A 267 -25.36 -7.22 -11.07
C ALA A 267 -26.16 -8.34 -11.73
N ARG A 268 -25.49 -9.38 -12.26
CA ARG A 268 -26.14 -10.53 -12.92
C ARG A 268 -26.82 -11.49 -11.96
N HIS A 269 -26.52 -11.40 -10.66
CA HIS A 269 -26.97 -12.33 -9.63
C HIS A 269 -27.85 -11.65 -8.57
N LEU A 270 -28.31 -10.42 -8.82
CA LEU A 270 -29.12 -9.67 -7.85
C LEU A 270 -30.48 -10.32 -7.57
N ASP A 271 -31.05 -11.03 -8.55
CA ASP A 271 -32.33 -11.73 -8.40
C ASP A 271 -32.24 -12.95 -7.47
N GLU A 272 -31.02 -13.45 -7.25
CA GLU A 272 -30.75 -14.59 -6.36
C GLU A 272 -30.51 -14.16 -4.90
N LEU A 273 -30.38 -12.86 -4.63
CA LEU A 273 -30.16 -12.32 -3.29
C LEU A 273 -31.45 -12.21 -2.49
N ASP A 274 -31.42 -12.68 -1.25
CA ASP A 274 -32.48 -12.47 -0.27
C ASP A 274 -32.45 -11.02 0.28
N ASP A 275 -33.53 -10.56 0.94
CA ASP A 275 -33.70 -9.16 1.37
C ASP A 275 -32.71 -8.71 2.47
N GLU A 276 -32.42 -9.60 3.43
CA GLU A 276 -31.40 -9.40 4.46
C GLU A 276 -30.16 -10.25 4.18
N LEU A 277 -29.00 -9.59 4.11
CA LEU A 277 -27.71 -10.24 3.85
C LEU A 277 -26.88 -10.36 5.14
N PRO A 278 -25.94 -11.31 5.21
CA PRO A 278 -25.10 -11.47 6.38
C PRO A 278 -24.26 -10.21 6.65
N GLN A 279 -24.30 -9.72 7.89
CA GLN A 279 -23.38 -8.69 8.36
C GLN A 279 -21.97 -9.27 8.51
N LEU A 280 -21.07 -8.86 7.62
CA LEU A 280 -19.72 -9.39 7.57
C LEU A 280 -18.76 -8.58 8.45
N MET A 281 -18.17 -9.23 9.45
CA MET A 281 -17.01 -8.69 10.16
C MET A 281 -15.73 -8.96 9.38
N THR A 282 -14.89 -7.94 9.19
CA THR A 282 -13.61 -8.10 8.48
C THR A 282 -12.58 -8.87 9.30
N ASN A 283 -12.04 -9.96 8.75
CA ASN A 283 -10.99 -10.75 9.40
C ASN A 283 -9.61 -10.04 9.32
N ARG A 284 -8.64 -10.42 10.17
CA ARG A 284 -7.27 -9.89 10.19
C ARG A 284 -6.60 -9.92 8.82
N ARG A 285 -6.77 -11.00 8.04
CA ARG A 285 -6.20 -11.09 6.67
C ARG A 285 -6.85 -10.13 5.69
N GLN A 286 -8.17 -9.97 5.76
CA GLN A 286 -8.92 -9.00 4.96
C GLN A 286 -8.52 -7.56 5.31
N ARG A 287 -8.39 -7.25 6.61
CA ARG A 287 -7.91 -5.95 7.10
C ARG A 287 -6.50 -5.63 6.63
N ILE A 288 -5.58 -6.60 6.69
CA ILE A 288 -4.22 -6.45 6.18
C ILE A 288 -4.25 -6.20 4.66
N ASN A 289 -5.09 -6.92 3.93
CA ASN A 289 -5.22 -6.73 2.49
C ASN A 289 -5.76 -5.33 2.12
N MET A 290 -6.83 -4.89 2.80
CA MET A 290 -7.35 -3.52 2.66
C MET A 290 -6.30 -2.47 3.05
N LEU A 291 -5.52 -2.73 4.11
CA LEU A 291 -4.43 -1.87 4.54
C LEU A 291 -3.38 -1.71 3.45
N PHE A 292 -2.99 -2.80 2.78
CA PHE A 292 -2.07 -2.71 1.64
C PHE A 292 -2.67 -1.87 0.51
N VAL A 293 -3.91 -2.15 0.08
CA VAL A 293 -4.57 -1.37 -1.00
C VAL A 293 -4.59 0.12 -0.67
N LEU A 294 -5.01 0.47 0.54
CA LEU A 294 -5.09 1.86 1.00
C LEU A 294 -3.71 2.51 1.09
N ALA A 295 -2.74 1.82 1.70
CA ALA A 295 -1.39 2.32 1.87
C ALA A 295 -0.66 2.53 0.54
N PHE A 296 -0.75 1.58 -0.40
CA PHE A 296 -0.15 1.73 -1.73
C PHE A 296 -0.76 2.91 -2.48
N THR A 297 -2.09 3.06 -2.42
CA THR A 297 -2.77 4.20 -3.03
C THR A 297 -2.27 5.52 -2.43
N GLN A 298 -2.15 5.59 -1.09
CA GLN A 298 -1.66 6.77 -0.39
C GLN A 298 -0.20 7.09 -0.73
N ILE A 299 0.68 6.08 -0.77
CA ILE A 299 2.09 6.26 -1.13
C ILE A 299 2.21 6.83 -2.54
N ILE A 300 1.46 6.29 -3.50
CA ILE A 300 1.48 6.81 -4.88
C ILE A 300 1.01 8.26 -4.92
N GLN A 301 -0.05 8.62 -4.18
CA GLN A 301 -0.50 10.01 -4.09
C GLN A 301 0.55 10.95 -3.50
N ILE A 302 1.21 10.55 -2.41
CA ILE A 302 2.29 11.33 -1.78
C ILE A 302 3.45 11.49 -2.76
N LEU A 303 3.82 10.43 -3.50
CA LEU A 303 4.87 10.50 -4.51
C LEU A 303 4.50 11.42 -5.68
N LEU A 304 3.25 11.39 -6.15
CA LEU A 304 2.78 12.30 -7.19
C LEU A 304 2.83 13.76 -6.72
N LEU A 305 2.37 14.03 -5.49
CA LEU A 305 2.48 15.37 -4.92
C LEU A 305 3.96 15.79 -4.78
N ALA A 306 4.82 14.89 -4.33
CA ALA A 306 6.26 15.15 -4.24
C ALA A 306 6.84 15.51 -5.62
N VAL A 307 6.43 14.85 -6.71
CA VAL A 307 6.83 15.23 -8.07
C VAL A 307 6.34 16.65 -8.42
N VAL A 308 5.09 17.00 -8.12
CA VAL A 308 4.55 18.34 -8.38
C VAL A 308 5.32 19.41 -7.61
N VAL A 309 5.57 19.19 -6.31
CA VAL A 309 6.32 20.10 -5.45
C VAL A 309 7.79 20.22 -5.89
N PHE A 310 8.40 19.10 -6.30
CA PHE A 310 9.75 19.11 -6.85
C PHE A 310 9.84 19.94 -8.13
N LEU A 311 8.91 19.74 -9.07
CA LEU A 311 8.83 20.53 -10.29
C LEU A 311 8.61 22.01 -9.99
N TYR A 312 7.78 22.33 -8.98
CA TYR A 312 7.60 23.70 -8.50
C TYR A 312 8.93 24.32 -8.04
N PHE A 313 9.69 23.67 -7.15
CA PHE A 313 10.96 24.22 -6.65
C PHE A 313 12.04 24.31 -7.73
N VAL A 314 12.13 23.33 -8.62
CA VAL A 314 13.08 23.38 -9.74
C VAL A 314 12.74 24.52 -10.69
N SER A 315 11.45 24.72 -10.99
CA SER A 315 10.98 25.83 -11.84
C SER A 315 11.23 27.18 -11.17
N LEU A 316 10.86 27.31 -9.90
CA LEU A 316 11.10 28.51 -9.09
C LEU A 316 12.58 28.86 -9.03
N GLY A 317 13.44 27.88 -8.75
CA GLY A 317 14.88 28.07 -8.71
C GLY A 317 15.43 28.56 -10.04
N LYS A 318 14.96 27.99 -11.16
CA LYS A 318 15.42 28.41 -12.48
C LYS A 318 14.96 29.82 -12.87
N LEU A 319 13.79 30.25 -12.40
CA LEU A 319 13.21 31.57 -12.69
C LEU A 319 13.72 32.67 -11.77
N ALA A 320 13.90 32.37 -10.48
CA ALA A 320 14.20 33.36 -9.45
C ALA A 320 15.68 33.45 -9.07
N VAL A 321 16.45 32.37 -9.25
CA VAL A 321 17.83 32.27 -8.76
C VAL A 321 18.79 32.06 -9.93
N ASN A 322 19.71 33.02 -10.12
CA ASN A 322 20.77 32.93 -11.13
C ASN A 322 22.02 32.23 -10.55
N ASN A 323 22.95 31.84 -11.42
CA ASN A 323 24.17 31.13 -11.00
C ASN A 323 25.05 31.98 -10.06
N GLY A 324 25.10 33.30 -10.28
CA GLY A 324 25.82 34.24 -9.40
C GLY A 324 25.27 34.29 -7.98
N GLN A 325 23.94 34.24 -7.83
CA GLN A 325 23.25 34.21 -6.53
C GLN A 325 23.52 32.91 -5.79
N ILE A 326 23.54 31.77 -6.50
CA ILE A 326 23.94 30.48 -5.91
C ILE A 326 25.40 30.54 -5.44
N ALA A 327 26.29 31.16 -6.23
CA ALA A 327 27.68 31.36 -5.84
C ALA A 327 27.80 32.19 -4.56
N ASP A 328 27.10 33.33 -4.50
CA ASP A 328 27.07 34.20 -3.33
C ASP A 328 26.59 33.45 -2.07
N TRP A 329 25.46 32.75 -2.18
CA TRP A 329 24.91 31.94 -1.09
C TRP A 329 25.87 30.83 -0.65
N LEU A 330 26.55 30.17 -1.59
CA LEU A 330 27.54 29.12 -1.29
C LEU A 330 28.94 29.66 -0.99
N ARG A 331 29.11 30.99 -0.87
CA ARG A 331 30.41 31.66 -0.63
C ARG A 331 31.49 31.25 -1.64
N THR A 332 31.08 31.03 -2.89
CA THR A 332 31.95 30.69 -4.01
C THR A 332 32.10 31.92 -4.91
N PRO A 333 33.32 32.31 -5.32
CA PRO A 333 33.49 33.46 -6.20
C PRO A 333 32.84 33.20 -7.57
N GLU A 334 32.15 34.21 -8.10
CA GLU A 334 31.50 34.15 -9.41
C GLU A 334 32.52 34.38 -10.54
N CYS A 335 32.54 33.49 -11.53
CA CYS A 335 33.34 33.64 -12.74
C CYS A 335 32.47 34.23 -13.86
N LYS A 336 32.76 35.49 -14.25
CA LYS A 336 31.98 36.24 -15.26
C LYS A 336 32.50 36.10 -16.70
N ALA A 337 33.58 35.34 -16.90
CA ALA A 337 34.17 35.12 -18.22
C ALA A 337 33.28 34.21 -19.08
N GLU A 338 33.24 34.44 -20.39
CA GLU A 338 32.66 33.49 -21.35
C GLU A 338 33.61 32.30 -21.50
N LEU A 339 33.12 31.11 -21.13
CA LEU A 339 33.89 29.87 -21.09
C LEU A 339 33.64 29.05 -22.37
N ALA A 340 34.71 28.61 -23.04
CA ALA A 340 34.62 27.72 -24.20
C ALA A 340 34.27 26.27 -23.81
N ASP A 341 34.72 25.84 -22.63
CA ASP A 341 34.34 24.59 -21.98
C ASP A 341 34.24 24.76 -20.45
N HIS A 342 33.66 23.80 -19.75
CA HIS A 342 33.51 23.84 -18.29
C HIS A 342 34.63 23.07 -17.56
N SER A 343 35.79 22.88 -18.21
CA SER A 343 36.92 22.21 -17.57
C SER A 343 37.50 23.07 -16.44
N VAL A 344 38.02 22.42 -15.40
CA VAL A 344 38.56 23.12 -14.22
C VAL A 344 39.74 24.02 -14.61
N GLU A 345 40.57 23.58 -15.55
CA GLU A 345 41.73 24.33 -16.04
C GLU A 345 41.34 25.61 -16.77
N THR A 346 40.30 25.56 -17.62
CA THR A 346 39.77 26.73 -18.31
C THR A 346 39.18 27.73 -17.33
N ILE A 347 38.36 27.26 -16.36
CA ILE A 347 37.76 28.12 -15.33
C ILE A 347 38.85 28.79 -14.49
N LYS A 348 39.84 28.01 -14.03
CA LYS A 348 40.98 28.47 -13.25
C LYS A 348 41.72 29.60 -13.95
N THR A 349 42.03 29.40 -15.23
CA THR A 349 42.80 30.35 -16.04
C THR A 349 41.99 31.61 -16.37
N ALA A 350 40.72 31.44 -16.78
CA ALA A 350 39.86 32.55 -17.18
C ALA A 350 39.50 33.49 -16.01
N CYS A 351 39.34 32.92 -14.81
CA CYS A 351 38.86 33.66 -13.64
C CYS A 351 39.88 33.80 -12.50
N GLN A 352 41.12 33.34 -12.70
CA GLN A 352 42.22 33.41 -11.71
C GLN A 352 41.86 32.75 -10.37
N PHE A 353 41.10 31.65 -10.43
CA PHE A 353 40.63 30.91 -9.25
C PHE A 353 41.68 29.93 -8.74
N THR A 354 41.55 29.50 -7.48
CA THR A 354 42.21 28.29 -6.98
C THR A 354 41.54 27.04 -7.55
N ASP A 355 42.19 25.88 -7.44
CA ASP A 355 41.61 24.61 -7.91
C ASP A 355 40.27 24.30 -7.21
N GLU A 356 40.18 24.56 -5.90
CA GLU A 356 38.96 24.39 -5.11
C GLU A 356 37.83 25.34 -5.53
N GLN A 357 38.17 26.60 -5.82
CA GLN A 357 37.21 27.60 -6.29
C GLN A 357 36.69 27.26 -7.69
N ALA A 358 37.58 26.83 -8.59
CA ALA A 358 37.21 26.41 -9.93
C ALA A 358 36.31 25.16 -9.92
N GLU A 359 36.60 24.18 -9.06
CA GLU A 359 35.74 23.00 -8.90
C GLU A 359 34.37 23.35 -8.27
N SER A 360 34.35 24.25 -7.28
CA SER A 360 33.10 24.69 -6.65
C SER A 360 32.21 25.45 -7.63
N TRP A 361 32.79 26.34 -8.44
CA TRP A 361 32.08 27.03 -9.52
C TRP A 361 31.57 26.06 -10.59
N ARG A 362 32.39 25.08 -11.00
CA ARG A 362 32.00 24.04 -11.96
C ARG A 362 30.71 23.32 -11.52
N LYS A 363 30.58 22.97 -10.24
CA LYS A 363 29.38 22.31 -9.67
C LYS A 363 28.10 23.16 -9.77
N ILE A 364 28.22 24.48 -9.91
CA ILE A 364 27.10 25.41 -10.06
C ILE A 364 26.66 25.51 -11.53
N ILE A 365 27.61 25.45 -12.48
CA ILE A 365 27.33 25.66 -13.91
C ILE A 365 27.09 24.37 -14.70
N GLU A 366 27.63 23.23 -14.25
CA GLU A 366 27.40 21.93 -14.88
C GLU A 366 26.04 21.35 -14.51
N PRO A 367 25.43 20.53 -15.41
CA PRO A 367 24.20 19.82 -15.07
C PRO A 367 24.45 18.92 -13.87
N GLY A 368 23.63 19.10 -12.84
CA GLY A 368 23.53 18.13 -11.77
C GLY A 368 23.07 16.79 -12.31
N GLN A 369 23.29 15.73 -11.55
CA GLN A 369 22.81 14.41 -11.95
C GLN A 369 21.47 14.15 -11.25
N LEU A 370 20.54 13.41 -11.86
CA LEU A 370 19.30 12.94 -11.27
C LEU A 370 19.10 11.47 -11.65
N PHE A 371 19.08 10.56 -10.68
CA PHE A 371 19.02 9.10 -10.92
C PHE A 371 20.07 8.57 -11.90
N GLY A 372 21.25 9.20 -11.97
CA GLY A 372 22.33 8.84 -12.90
C GLY A 372 22.24 9.48 -14.28
N PHE A 373 21.22 10.32 -14.54
CA PHE A 373 21.06 11.07 -15.79
C PHE A 373 21.42 12.55 -15.58
N ASP A 374 22.03 13.18 -16.60
CA ASP A 374 22.29 14.62 -16.56
C ASP A 374 20.97 15.40 -16.57
N ALA A 375 20.79 16.28 -15.59
CA ALA A 375 19.60 17.12 -15.46
C ALA A 375 19.68 18.30 -16.42
N ARG A 376 19.45 18.02 -17.70
CA ARG A 376 19.35 19.01 -18.78
C ARG A 376 18.14 18.74 -19.66
N ILE A 377 17.47 19.81 -20.08
CA ILE A 377 16.38 19.74 -21.05
C ILE A 377 16.86 20.40 -22.35
N PRO A 378 16.99 19.65 -23.46
CA PRO A 378 17.28 20.25 -24.76
C PRO A 378 16.03 20.98 -25.27
N LEU A 379 16.13 22.30 -25.48
CA LEU A 379 15.00 23.13 -25.92
C LEU A 379 14.95 23.34 -27.45
N GLY A 380 15.86 22.69 -28.19
CA GLY A 380 16.04 22.92 -29.63
C GLY A 380 16.85 24.19 -29.93
N GLY A 381 17.37 24.30 -31.16
CA GLY A 381 18.12 25.49 -31.59
C GLY A 381 19.46 25.73 -30.87
N GLY A 382 20.05 24.70 -30.25
CA GLY A 382 21.31 24.82 -29.49
C GLY A 382 21.15 25.28 -28.03
N HIS A 383 19.94 25.68 -27.62
CA HIS A 383 19.68 26.07 -26.24
C HIS A 383 19.41 24.85 -25.34
N GLN A 384 20.08 24.81 -24.19
CA GLN A 384 19.91 23.77 -23.17
C GLN A 384 19.53 24.41 -21.84
N LEU A 385 18.45 23.93 -21.23
CA LEU A 385 18.09 24.31 -19.88
C LEU A 385 18.84 23.40 -18.90
N VAL A 386 19.87 23.96 -18.26
CA VAL A 386 20.71 23.26 -17.27
C VAL A 386 20.20 23.53 -15.86
N PHE A 387 20.07 22.45 -15.07
CA PHE A 387 19.75 22.50 -13.64
C PHE A 387 20.99 22.13 -12.83
N SER A 388 21.42 23.03 -11.95
CA SER A 388 22.64 22.85 -11.16
C SER A 388 22.45 21.83 -10.04
N GLU A 389 23.52 21.16 -9.63
CA GLU A 389 23.49 20.19 -8.55
C GLU A 389 22.99 20.80 -7.21
N PRO A 390 23.42 22.02 -6.79
CA PRO A 390 22.88 22.65 -5.58
C PRO A 390 21.37 22.87 -5.64
N LEU A 391 20.84 23.29 -6.80
CA LEU A 391 19.41 23.48 -7.00
C LEU A 391 18.65 22.17 -6.83
N LEU A 392 19.12 21.08 -7.45
CA LEU A 392 18.48 19.78 -7.35
C LEU A 392 18.49 19.24 -5.92
N ARG A 393 19.61 19.38 -5.19
CA ARG A 393 19.71 18.93 -3.80
C ARG A 393 18.75 19.68 -2.90
N THR A 394 18.69 21.01 -3.02
CA THR A 394 17.77 21.86 -2.27
C THR A 394 16.32 21.51 -2.58
N ALA A 395 15.97 21.37 -3.87
CA ALA A 395 14.64 20.99 -4.30
C ALA A 395 14.22 19.60 -3.78
N ILE A 396 15.11 18.59 -3.82
CA ILE A 396 14.84 17.24 -3.28
C ILE A 396 14.61 17.29 -1.77
N LEU A 397 15.44 18.04 -1.04
CA LEU A 397 15.33 18.15 0.42
C LEU A 397 14.00 18.79 0.83
N LEU A 398 13.65 19.93 0.23
CA LEU A 398 12.39 20.62 0.50
C LEU A 398 11.18 19.81 0.07
N THR A 399 11.29 19.10 -1.06
CA THR A 399 10.23 18.18 -1.51
C THR A 399 10.01 17.07 -0.52
N THR A 400 11.09 16.47 0.01
CA THR A 400 11.02 15.40 1.01
C THR A 400 10.31 15.88 2.27
N PHE A 401 10.68 17.06 2.78
CA PHE A 401 10.04 17.66 3.94
C PHE A 401 8.57 18.00 3.68
N SER A 402 8.27 18.56 2.51
CA SER A 402 6.91 18.88 2.07
C SER A 402 6.03 17.64 1.96
N ALA A 403 6.58 16.54 1.43
CA ALA A 403 5.86 15.27 1.29
C ALA A 403 5.53 14.66 2.67
N PHE A 404 6.48 14.73 3.62
CA PHE A 404 6.25 14.32 5.00
C PHE A 404 5.18 15.19 5.69
N PHE A 405 5.32 16.51 5.61
CA PHE A 405 4.35 17.46 6.17
C PHE A 405 2.93 17.23 5.61
N PHE A 406 2.83 17.02 4.30
CA PHE A 406 1.57 16.70 3.65
C PHE A 406 0.99 15.37 4.16
N ALA A 407 1.80 14.32 4.26
CA ALA A 407 1.32 13.02 4.72
C ALA A 407 0.75 13.08 6.15
N VAL A 408 1.36 13.88 7.02
CA VAL A 408 0.86 14.16 8.37
C VAL A 408 -0.43 14.98 8.30
N SER A 409 -0.41 16.10 7.58
CA SER A 409 -1.55 17.03 7.48
C SER A 409 -2.79 16.38 6.86
N ALA A 410 -2.61 15.53 5.83
CA ALA A 410 -3.69 14.83 5.15
C ALA A 410 -4.52 13.92 6.08
N VAL A 411 -3.91 13.49 7.18
CA VAL A 411 -4.54 12.65 8.20
C VAL A 411 -5.09 13.46 9.37
N THR A 412 -4.38 14.51 9.78
CA THR A 412 -4.71 15.26 11.00
C THR A 412 -5.73 16.37 10.77
N ASP A 413 -5.79 16.93 9.56
CA ASP A 413 -6.66 18.06 9.23
C ASP A 413 -7.91 17.57 8.48
N GLU A 414 -9.07 17.96 9.01
CA GLU A 414 -10.39 17.56 8.53
C GLU A 414 -10.66 18.02 7.09
N ALA A 415 -10.13 19.17 6.69
CA ALA A 415 -10.30 19.69 5.33
C ALA A 415 -9.63 18.78 4.29
N TYR A 416 -8.47 18.20 4.63
CA TYR A 416 -7.75 17.27 3.74
C TYR A 416 -8.29 15.84 3.85
N ARG A 417 -8.70 15.43 5.05
CA ARG A 417 -9.21 14.08 5.28
C ARG A 417 -10.39 13.78 4.37
N LYS A 418 -11.31 14.73 4.22
CA LYS A 418 -12.53 14.56 3.42
C LYS A 418 -12.21 14.28 1.94
N ASP A 419 -11.39 15.11 1.32
CA ASP A 419 -11.12 15.04 -0.11
C ASP A 419 -10.29 13.79 -0.50
N PHE A 420 -9.38 13.32 0.37
CA PHE A 420 -8.49 12.19 0.06
C PHE A 420 -9.00 10.85 0.58
N PHE A 421 -9.44 10.80 1.83
CA PHE A 421 -9.84 9.53 2.45
C PHE A 421 -11.23 9.10 2.00
N GLU A 422 -12.23 9.98 1.90
CA GLU A 422 -13.61 9.56 1.54
C GLU A 422 -13.68 8.91 0.15
N SER A 423 -12.90 9.40 -0.82
CA SER A 423 -12.85 8.81 -2.16
C SER A 423 -12.31 7.37 -2.16
N ILE A 424 -11.29 7.08 -1.34
CA ILE A 424 -10.68 5.75 -1.28
C ILE A 424 -11.49 4.83 -0.35
N THR A 425 -11.93 5.33 0.81
CA THR A 425 -12.75 4.56 1.75
C THR A 425 -14.10 4.22 1.14
N GLY A 426 -14.73 5.12 0.38
CA GLY A 426 -15.96 4.84 -0.35
C GLY A 426 -15.83 3.67 -1.34
N LYS A 427 -14.67 3.53 -2.00
CA LYS A 427 -14.38 2.37 -2.87
C LYS A 427 -14.22 1.09 -2.08
N LEU A 428 -13.57 1.14 -0.90
CA LEU A 428 -13.44 -0.02 -0.02
C LEU A 428 -14.81 -0.42 0.57
N THR A 429 -15.63 0.55 1.00
CA THR A 429 -17.00 0.33 1.45
C THR A 429 -17.84 -0.32 0.36
N LYS A 430 -17.79 0.20 -0.88
CA LYS A 430 -18.44 -0.44 -2.04
C LYS A 430 -18.01 -1.90 -2.22
N CYS A 431 -16.72 -2.20 -2.06
CA CYS A 431 -16.23 -3.58 -2.15
C CYS A 431 -16.70 -4.45 -0.97
N LEU A 432 -16.83 -3.91 0.24
CA LEU A 432 -17.39 -4.61 1.40
C LEU A 432 -18.87 -4.92 1.20
N THR A 433 -19.66 -3.95 0.72
CA THR A 433 -21.08 -4.13 0.37
C THR A 433 -21.25 -5.23 -0.69
N ILE A 434 -20.46 -5.22 -1.77
CA ILE A 434 -20.46 -6.29 -2.79
C ILE A 434 -20.06 -7.64 -2.19
N ARG A 435 -19.17 -7.65 -1.19
CA ARG A 435 -18.78 -8.88 -0.50
C ARG A 435 -19.95 -9.51 0.26
N CYS A 436 -20.83 -8.72 0.87
CA CYS A 436 -22.04 -9.24 1.53
C CYS A 436 -22.90 -10.06 0.56
N GLY A 437 -23.17 -9.51 -0.63
CA GLY A 437 -23.89 -10.23 -1.68
C GLY A 437 -23.15 -11.48 -2.18
N TYR A 438 -21.84 -11.37 -2.41
CA TYR A 438 -21.02 -12.52 -2.85
C TYR A 438 -21.03 -13.68 -1.84
N VAL A 439 -20.87 -13.41 -0.54
CA VAL A 439 -20.88 -14.47 0.50
C VAL A 439 -22.23 -15.14 0.57
N HIS A 440 -23.32 -14.37 0.49
CA HIS A 440 -24.67 -14.93 0.49
C HIS A 440 -24.87 -15.92 -0.67
N LEU A 441 -24.50 -15.52 -1.91
CA LEU A 441 -24.57 -16.41 -3.07
C LEU A 441 -23.66 -17.64 -2.92
N TYR A 442 -22.47 -17.45 -2.37
CA TYR A 442 -21.52 -18.52 -2.11
C TYR A 442 -22.09 -19.56 -1.13
N GLU A 443 -22.70 -19.11 -0.03
CA GLU A 443 -23.36 -19.98 0.96
C GLU A 443 -24.58 -20.69 0.37
N LYS A 444 -25.39 -19.97 -0.41
CA LYS A 444 -26.57 -20.53 -1.10
C LYS A 444 -26.18 -21.64 -2.07
N ALA A 445 -25.21 -21.40 -2.95
CA ALA A 445 -24.69 -22.39 -3.89
C ALA A 445 -24.07 -23.61 -3.19
N THR A 446 -23.35 -23.38 -2.08
CA THR A 446 -22.77 -24.44 -1.25
C THR A 446 -23.86 -25.35 -0.67
N SER A 447 -24.90 -24.74 -0.09
CA SER A 447 -26.00 -25.47 0.54
C SER A 447 -26.76 -26.34 -0.48
N GLN A 448 -27.02 -25.80 -1.68
CA GLN A 448 -27.67 -26.52 -2.77
C GLN A 448 -26.81 -27.69 -3.26
N ALA A 449 -25.52 -27.47 -3.51
CA ALA A 449 -24.62 -28.53 -3.99
C ALA A 449 -24.50 -29.71 -3.02
N LEU A 450 -24.47 -29.43 -1.71
CA LEU A 450 -24.42 -30.45 -0.67
C LEU A 450 -25.74 -31.23 -0.56
N ALA A 451 -26.88 -30.56 -0.73
CA ALA A 451 -28.19 -31.19 -0.78
C ALA A 451 -28.31 -32.12 -1.99
N ASP A 452 -27.94 -31.66 -3.18
CA ASP A 452 -28.02 -32.41 -4.44
C ASP A 452 -27.18 -33.71 -4.42
N HIS A 453 -26.03 -33.69 -3.73
CA HIS A 453 -25.12 -34.83 -3.65
C HIS A 453 -25.42 -35.78 -2.47
N GLY A 454 -26.50 -35.53 -1.71
CA GLY A 454 -26.82 -36.31 -0.50
C GLY A 454 -25.73 -36.22 0.58
N LEU A 455 -24.90 -35.17 0.52
CA LEU A 455 -23.83 -34.87 1.47
C LEU A 455 -24.29 -33.93 2.59
N ALA A 456 -25.56 -33.51 2.54
CA ALA A 456 -26.27 -32.85 3.63
C ALA A 456 -26.46 -33.80 4.83
N GLY A 457 -25.35 -34.25 5.44
CA GLY A 457 -25.36 -34.70 6.83
C GLY A 457 -25.70 -33.53 7.76
N ASP A 458 -25.77 -33.79 9.08
CA ASP A 458 -26.19 -32.80 10.11
C ASP A 458 -25.75 -31.38 9.73
N PRO A 459 -26.72 -30.48 9.40
CA PRO A 459 -26.43 -29.12 8.98
C PRO A 459 -25.43 -28.45 9.92
N ARG A 460 -25.45 -28.77 11.22
CA ARG A 460 -24.51 -28.23 12.21
C ARG A 460 -23.07 -28.68 11.99
N ALA A 461 -22.79 -29.90 11.56
CA ALA A 461 -21.43 -30.40 11.36
C ALA A 461 -20.79 -29.81 10.08
N VAL A 462 -21.58 -29.70 9.01
CA VAL A 462 -21.19 -29.00 7.78
C VAL A 462 -21.02 -27.51 8.05
N TYR A 463 -21.93 -26.89 8.80
CA TYR A 463 -21.90 -25.49 9.18
C TYR A 463 -20.81 -25.18 10.23
N GLU A 464 -20.37 -26.14 11.05
CA GLU A 464 -19.22 -26.00 11.96
C GLU A 464 -17.87 -26.10 11.23
N ASP A 465 -17.74 -27.03 10.26
CA ASP A 465 -16.55 -27.10 9.39
C ASP A 465 -16.50 -25.92 8.40
N HIS A 466 -17.67 -25.46 7.94
CA HIS A 466 -17.81 -24.19 7.22
C HIS A 466 -17.57 -22.98 8.11
N ARG A 467 -18.04 -22.89 9.36
CA ARG A 467 -17.68 -21.79 10.29
C ARG A 467 -16.18 -21.71 10.57
N ARG A 468 -15.46 -22.83 10.47
CA ARG A 468 -13.99 -22.84 10.56
C ARG A 468 -13.29 -22.32 9.30
N THR A 469 -13.97 -22.32 8.15
CA THR A 469 -13.41 -21.94 6.84
C THR A 469 -13.94 -20.60 6.32
N VAL A 470 -15.22 -20.31 6.57
CA VAL A 470 -15.91 -19.03 6.41
C VAL A 470 -15.38 -18.05 7.45
N GLN A 471 -14.67 -17.03 6.99
CA GLN A 471 -14.01 -16.03 7.85
C GLN A 471 -14.96 -15.01 8.48
N VAL A 472 -16.17 -15.41 8.88
CA VAL A 472 -17.21 -14.49 9.31
C VAL A 472 -17.71 -14.88 10.69
N PRO A 473 -17.33 -14.13 11.75
CA PRO A 473 -18.19 -14.02 12.91
C PRO A 473 -19.46 -13.31 12.45
N VAL A 474 -20.50 -14.09 12.14
CA VAL A 474 -21.87 -13.58 11.95
C VAL A 474 -22.32 -13.06 13.31
N LEU A 475 -22.69 -11.79 13.40
CA LEU A 475 -23.50 -11.30 14.52
C LEU A 475 -24.83 -12.03 14.42
N VAL A 476 -24.97 -13.08 15.22
CA VAL A 476 -26.30 -13.59 15.56
C VAL A 476 -26.94 -12.44 16.34
N LEU A 477 -27.83 -11.70 15.70
CA LEU A 477 -28.82 -10.95 16.47
C LEU A 477 -29.52 -12.02 17.32
N GLU A 478 -29.29 -12.01 18.63
CA GLU A 478 -30.13 -12.77 19.54
C GLU A 478 -31.58 -12.40 19.18
N PRO A 479 -32.46 -13.37 18.89
CA PRO A 479 -33.87 -13.05 18.79
C PRO A 479 -34.26 -12.36 20.10
N PRO A 480 -35.12 -11.32 20.07
CA PRO A 480 -35.59 -10.70 21.29
C PRO A 480 -36.07 -11.82 22.20
N SER A 481 -35.47 -11.91 23.39
CA SER A 481 -35.74 -12.97 24.33
C SER A 481 -37.15 -12.78 24.88
N ASP A 482 -38.17 -13.24 24.14
CA ASP A 482 -39.54 -13.39 24.63
C ASP A 482 -39.64 -14.64 25.51
N THR A 483 -38.72 -14.76 26.45
CA THR A 483 -38.85 -15.62 27.62
C THR A 483 -38.77 -14.74 28.84
N VAL A 484 -39.89 -14.08 29.14
CA VAL A 484 -40.19 -13.70 30.52
C VAL A 484 -40.14 -15.00 31.33
N PRO A 485 -39.28 -15.14 32.34
CA PRO A 485 -39.31 -16.31 33.20
C PRO A 485 -40.65 -16.33 33.95
N LEU A 486 -41.47 -17.34 33.65
CA LEU A 486 -42.62 -17.77 34.46
C LEU A 486 -42.11 -18.27 35.81
N ASN A 487 -41.77 -17.35 36.70
CA ASN A 487 -41.51 -17.61 38.11
C ASN A 487 -41.91 -16.39 38.94
N VAL A 488 -43.22 -16.14 39.01
CA VAL A 488 -43.81 -15.32 40.07
C VAL A 488 -45.04 -16.05 40.58
N PHE A 489 -44.82 -17.04 41.44
CA PHE A 489 -45.75 -17.39 42.50
C PHE A 489 -44.99 -17.23 43.81
N THR A 490 -45.29 -16.18 44.57
CA THR A 490 -45.04 -16.19 46.01
C THR A 490 -46.03 -17.18 46.61
N ALA A 491 -45.59 -17.96 47.61
CA ALA A 491 -46.39 -19.00 48.26
C ALA A 491 -47.56 -18.47 49.13
N ASP A 492 -48.00 -17.22 48.92
CA ASP A 492 -49.02 -16.52 49.71
C ASP A 492 -50.00 -15.70 48.84
N GLY A 493 -50.24 -16.12 47.58
CA GLY A 493 -51.45 -15.74 46.84
C GLY A 493 -51.79 -14.25 46.67
N SER A 494 -50.82 -13.33 46.72
CA SER A 494 -51.07 -11.88 46.55
C SER A 494 -50.29 -11.29 45.37
N MET A 495 -50.98 -10.51 44.52
CA MET A 495 -50.42 -9.86 43.33
C MET A 495 -49.60 -8.61 43.66
N PRO A 496 -48.42 -8.39 43.06
CA PRO A 496 -47.79 -7.08 43.01
C PRO A 496 -48.33 -6.24 41.84
N THR A 497 -48.85 -5.06 42.17
CA THR A 497 -49.34 -4.03 41.27
C THR A 497 -48.20 -3.15 40.77
N GLN A 498 -47.88 -3.14 39.47
CA GLN A 498 -47.49 -1.93 38.69
C GLN A 498 -47.59 -2.19 37.17
N PRO A 499 -48.08 -1.22 36.36
CA PRO A 499 -48.32 -1.40 34.93
C PRO A 499 -47.13 -1.01 34.03
N VAL A 500 -46.96 -1.75 32.94
CA VAL A 500 -46.03 -1.51 31.82
C VAL A 500 -46.61 -0.44 30.87
N PRO A 501 -45.86 0.58 30.41
CA PRO A 501 -46.33 1.47 29.35
C PRO A 501 -46.01 0.92 27.95
N VAL A 502 -47.04 0.86 27.10
CA VAL A 502 -46.99 0.51 25.67
C VAL A 502 -46.56 1.75 24.86
N PRO A 503 -45.66 1.66 23.85
CA PRO A 503 -45.41 2.77 22.95
C PRO A 503 -46.43 2.78 21.79
N ALA A 504 -47.11 3.92 21.62
CA ALA A 504 -48.00 4.19 20.50
C ALA A 504 -47.24 4.80 19.31
N LEU A 505 -47.69 4.49 18.08
CA LEU A 505 -47.24 5.08 16.82
C LEU A 505 -47.48 6.59 16.76
N ALA A 506 -46.53 7.35 16.20
CA ALA A 506 -46.77 8.70 15.67
C ALA A 506 -45.80 9.08 14.53
N ASP A 507 -46.38 9.75 13.52
CA ASP A 507 -45.86 10.23 12.23
C ASP A 507 -44.79 11.37 12.30
N PRO A 508 -44.14 11.75 11.17
CA PRO A 508 -42.87 12.47 11.17
C PRO A 508 -43.03 14.00 11.31
N VAL A 509 -42.20 14.61 12.15
CA VAL A 509 -42.09 16.08 12.29
C VAL A 509 -40.62 16.52 12.13
N ILE A 510 -40.40 17.44 11.20
CA ILE A 510 -39.15 18.13 10.87
C ILE A 510 -38.64 18.93 12.10
N PRO A 511 -37.37 18.81 12.55
CA PRO A 511 -36.88 19.67 13.62
C PRO A 511 -36.22 20.94 13.08
N ALA A 512 -36.80 22.08 13.46
CA ALA A 512 -36.16 23.39 13.47
C ALA A 512 -35.15 23.49 14.63
N GLN A 513 -34.05 24.22 14.41
CA GLN A 513 -32.98 24.44 15.40
C GLN A 513 -33.45 25.23 16.64
N PRO A 514 -32.93 24.92 17.85
CA PRO A 514 -33.00 25.81 18.99
C PRO A 514 -31.67 26.54 19.27
N SER A 515 -31.83 27.80 19.69
CA SER A 515 -30.80 28.79 19.97
C SER A 515 -29.99 28.47 21.24
N LYS A 516 -28.67 28.70 21.20
CA LYS A 516 -27.78 28.67 22.36
C LYS A 516 -28.02 29.87 23.28
N ARG A 517 -28.75 29.68 24.38
CA ARG A 517 -28.48 30.35 25.67
C ARG A 517 -28.85 29.38 26.78
N ASP A 518 -27.99 29.37 27.80
CA ASP A 518 -28.14 28.81 29.13
C ASP A 518 -27.61 27.37 29.40
N ALA A 519 -26.79 27.32 30.45
CA ALA A 519 -26.34 26.20 31.29
C ALA A 519 -25.19 25.30 30.79
N MET A 520 -23.96 25.63 31.23
CA MET A 520 -22.83 24.70 31.38
C MET A 520 -22.36 24.71 32.86
N PRO A 521 -22.14 23.52 33.50
CA PRO A 521 -21.73 23.39 34.91
C PRO A 521 -20.23 23.65 35.14
N PRO A 522 -19.78 23.89 36.39
CA PRO A 522 -18.44 24.41 36.69
C PRO A 522 -17.33 23.36 36.67
N ALA A 523 -16.14 23.79 36.23
CA ALA A 523 -14.89 23.02 36.16
C ALA A 523 -14.02 23.19 37.44
N PRO A 524 -13.12 22.24 37.76
CA PRO A 524 -12.35 22.23 39.00
C PRO A 524 -11.12 23.16 38.97
N ALA A 525 -10.72 23.63 40.15
CA ALA A 525 -9.67 24.63 40.37
C ALA A 525 -8.23 24.11 40.13
N GLN A 526 -7.40 24.95 39.50
CA GLN A 526 -5.93 24.87 39.48
C GLN A 526 -5.30 26.22 39.88
N PRO A 527 -4.06 26.24 40.40
CA PRO A 527 -3.56 27.33 41.24
C PRO A 527 -2.83 28.45 40.46
N GLY A 528 -3.08 29.69 40.91
CA GLY A 528 -2.19 30.87 40.91
C GLY A 528 -1.31 31.17 39.70
N TYR A 529 -1.77 32.11 38.84
CA TYR A 529 -0.91 32.84 37.90
C TYR A 529 -0.88 34.33 38.27
N HIS A 530 0.33 34.86 38.41
CA HIS A 530 0.68 36.26 38.66
C HIS A 530 0.45 37.10 37.39
N ASP A 531 -0.16 38.27 37.55
CA ASP A 531 -0.43 39.25 36.49
C ASP A 531 0.84 40.07 36.14
N PRO A 532 1.32 40.08 34.88
CA PRO A 532 2.40 40.95 34.44
C PRO A 532 1.84 42.07 33.55
N ALA A 533 1.21 43.07 34.16
CA ALA A 533 0.84 44.32 33.47
C ALA A 533 1.00 45.57 34.36
N ALA A 534 1.99 45.55 35.25
CA ALA A 534 2.37 46.71 36.05
C ALA A 534 3.89 46.74 36.27
N ASP A 535 4.68 46.89 35.20
CA ASP A 535 6.07 47.37 35.29
C ASP A 535 6.54 47.84 33.90
N ASP A 536 6.46 49.16 33.68
CA ASP A 536 6.99 49.89 32.52
C ASP A 536 8.46 50.25 32.79
N PRO A 537 9.45 49.62 32.11
CA PRO A 537 10.86 49.81 32.45
C PRO A 537 11.51 51.05 31.78
N PHE A 538 10.75 51.96 31.16
CA PHE A 538 11.32 53.14 30.48
C PHE A 538 11.18 54.48 31.23
N LYS A 539 10.78 54.47 32.51
CA LYS A 539 10.71 55.69 33.34
C LYS A 539 11.53 55.58 34.61
N ARG A 540 12.85 55.79 34.51
CA ARG A 540 13.71 56.40 35.55
C ARG A 540 15.17 56.43 35.10
N TRP A 541 15.58 57.53 34.47
CA TRP A 541 16.96 58.03 34.55
C TRP A 541 16.90 59.54 34.87
N PRO A 542 17.64 60.03 35.88
CA PRO A 542 17.53 61.41 36.35
C PRO A 542 18.36 62.37 35.50
N GLN A 543 17.84 63.58 35.30
CA GLN A 543 18.61 64.73 34.86
C GLN A 543 19.58 65.20 35.96
N GLN A 544 20.87 65.24 35.63
CA GLN A 544 21.89 66.18 36.09
C GLN A 544 22.82 66.36 34.87
N GLY A 545 23.18 67.54 34.36
CA GLY A 545 23.24 68.86 34.98
C GLY A 545 24.69 69.28 35.21
N SER A 546 25.52 69.36 34.16
CA SER A 546 26.53 70.41 33.86
C SER A 546 27.40 69.99 32.68
#